data_AF-A0A3D5ZBB8-F1
#
_entry.id   AF-A0A3D5ZBB8-F1
#
_cell.length_a   1.000
_cell.length_b   1.000
_cell.length_c   1.000
_cell.angle_alpha   90.00
_cell.angle_beta   90.00
_cell.angle_gamma   90.00
#
_symmetry.space_group_name_H-M   'P 1'
#
loop_
_entity.id
_entity.type
_entity.pdbx_description
1 polymer ?
#
loop_
_entity_poly.entity_id
_entity_poly.type
_entity_poly.pdbx_seq_one_letter_code
_entity_poly.pdbx_strand_id
1 'polypeptide(L)'
;MKSITARKLTAGVVIASESPFKTYGTFLSSVIDKDDAPLITSEGFIYFNEAKKVYQIGTKEKINQPNLAGNLVELNTESCELTGDGKIDFQGNLGMLGVSQVGNITYNTITNESYIDGTCGIDFFFDDNLAKIIASKIQKSQDLDALDITKTKYEKAIVEALPQADADKLISELNIQGQLKKIPEELRSLFYFADAKWAWNEEDEAFQTLGKLGLMNMGKREVFRYVKGKIEIQKKRSFDVFNMYLEIEPGTWYYFESKNGIMSIITSDKEFITALAEVKDDKRRTKGGKGQKFSYMMVASNKKKNDFIDRFDDLD
;
A
#
# COMPACT_ATOMS: atom_id res chain seq x y z
N MET A 1 -12.37 -22.63 0.23
CA MET A 1 -12.38 -24.12 0.10
C MET A 1 -12.25 -24.81 1.48
N LYS A 2 -12.59 -26.11 1.63
CA LYS A 2 -12.42 -26.88 2.89
C LYS A 2 -11.77 -28.25 2.67
N SER A 3 -11.01 -28.74 3.65
CA SER A 3 -10.46 -30.11 3.66
C SER A 3 -11.52 -31.15 4.06
N ILE A 4 -11.19 -32.44 3.91
CA ILE A 4 -12.01 -33.56 4.41
C ILE A 4 -12.18 -33.56 5.95
N THR A 5 -11.30 -32.86 6.65
CA THR A 5 -11.38 -32.62 8.11
C THR A 5 -12.04 -31.29 8.46
N ALA A 6 -12.77 -30.69 7.50
CA ALA A 6 -13.47 -29.41 7.61
C ALA A 6 -12.59 -28.19 7.93
N ARG A 7 -11.27 -28.28 7.76
CA ARG A 7 -10.35 -27.14 7.90
C ARG A 7 -10.47 -26.20 6.70
N LYS A 8 -10.41 -24.89 6.94
CA LYS A 8 -10.39 -23.87 5.90
C LYS A 8 -9.12 -24.04 5.05
N LEU A 9 -9.29 -24.14 3.74
CA LEU A 9 -8.19 -24.15 2.77
C LEU A 9 -8.10 -22.80 2.07
N THR A 10 -6.88 -22.34 1.87
CA THR A 10 -6.56 -21.08 1.19
C THR A 10 -5.51 -21.31 0.11
N ALA A 11 -5.43 -20.38 -0.84
CA ALA A 11 -4.40 -20.37 -1.87
C ALA A 11 -3.94 -18.93 -2.06
N GLY A 12 -2.77 -18.61 -1.50
CA GLY A 12 -2.15 -17.29 -1.55
C GLY A 12 -1.25 -17.04 -0.35
N VAL A 13 -0.87 -15.78 -0.14
CA VAL A 13 -0.02 -15.39 1.00
C VAL A 13 -0.93 -14.98 2.15
N VAL A 14 -0.61 -15.48 3.34
CA VAL A 14 -1.38 -15.33 4.57
C VAL A 14 -0.51 -14.66 5.63
N ILE A 15 -1.12 -13.91 6.53
CA ILE A 15 -0.47 -13.38 7.73
C ILE A 15 -1.10 -13.99 8.98
N ALA A 16 -0.24 -14.32 9.94
CA ALA A 16 -0.67 -14.80 11.25
C ALA A 16 -1.54 -13.75 11.96
N SER A 17 -2.58 -14.15 12.68
CA SER A 17 -3.46 -13.22 13.40
C SER A 17 -2.95 -12.81 14.78
N GLU A 18 -1.92 -13.49 15.30
CA GLU A 18 -1.33 -13.23 16.61
C GLU A 18 0.19 -13.08 16.54
N SER A 19 0.77 -12.43 17.55
CA SER A 19 2.22 -12.24 17.67
C SER A 19 2.91 -13.52 18.20
N PRO A 20 4.06 -13.97 17.63
CA PRO A 20 4.80 -13.30 16.56
C PRO A 20 4.07 -13.34 15.21
N PHE A 21 3.80 -12.15 14.66
CA PHE A 21 3.16 -12.00 13.37
C PHE A 21 4.15 -12.49 12.32
N LYS A 22 3.67 -13.27 11.36
CA LYS A 22 4.50 -13.80 10.28
C LYS A 22 3.68 -13.98 9.03
N THR A 23 4.32 -13.77 7.89
CA THR A 23 3.74 -14.10 6.59
C THR A 23 4.11 -15.52 6.20
N TYR A 24 3.18 -16.24 5.58
CA TYR A 24 3.46 -17.57 5.03
C TYR A 24 2.56 -17.88 3.83
N GLY A 25 3.00 -18.83 3.00
CA GLY A 25 2.26 -19.25 1.81
C GLY A 25 1.32 -20.42 2.07
N THR A 26 0.17 -20.41 1.40
CA THR A 26 -0.74 -21.56 1.29
C THR A 26 -1.08 -21.81 -0.17
N PHE A 27 -1.22 -23.08 -0.56
CA PHE A 27 -1.68 -23.45 -1.90
C PHE A 27 -2.54 -24.70 -1.80
N LEU A 28 -3.85 -24.49 -1.65
CA LEU A 28 -4.82 -25.55 -1.32
C LEU A 28 -4.50 -26.26 0.00
N SER A 29 -3.76 -25.59 0.89
CA SER A 29 -3.40 -26.06 2.22
C SER A 29 -4.18 -25.32 3.31
N SER A 30 -4.22 -25.90 4.50
CA SER A 30 -4.85 -25.26 5.65
C SER A 30 -3.98 -24.12 6.16
N VAL A 31 -4.63 -23.04 6.60
CA VAL A 31 -3.99 -22.02 7.44
C VAL A 31 -3.51 -22.64 8.76
N ILE A 32 -2.46 -22.06 9.36
CA ILE A 32 -1.86 -22.52 10.61
C ILE A 32 -2.85 -22.31 11.76
N ASP A 33 -3.36 -21.09 11.90
CA ASP A 33 -4.50 -20.77 12.76
C ASP A 33 -5.74 -20.46 11.92
N LYS A 34 -6.93 -20.77 12.47
CA LYS A 34 -8.22 -20.49 11.81
C LYS A 34 -8.49 -18.99 11.63
N ASP A 35 -7.89 -18.16 12.50
CA ASP A 35 -8.09 -16.72 12.55
C ASP A 35 -7.04 -15.98 11.68
N ASP A 36 -6.03 -16.71 11.17
CA ASP A 36 -5.09 -16.20 10.18
C ASP A 36 -5.80 -15.72 8.91
N ALA A 37 -5.33 -14.60 8.37
CA ALA A 37 -6.02 -13.86 7.33
C ALA A 37 -5.17 -13.78 6.05
N PRO A 38 -5.77 -14.03 4.86
CA PRO A 38 -5.04 -13.91 3.62
C PRO A 38 -4.69 -12.44 3.33
N LEU A 39 -3.43 -12.17 3.03
CA LEU A 39 -3.02 -10.91 2.40
C LEU A 39 -3.54 -10.84 0.96
N ILE A 40 -3.48 -11.98 0.28
CA ILE A 40 -4.13 -12.22 -1.00
C ILE A 40 -4.57 -13.68 -1.05
N THR A 41 -5.68 -13.96 -1.71
CA THR A 41 -6.10 -15.32 -2.03
C THR A 41 -6.83 -15.34 -3.36
N SER A 42 -6.84 -16.49 -4.02
CA SER A 42 -7.69 -16.71 -5.19
C SER A 42 -8.53 -17.97 -5.04
N GLU A 43 -9.64 -18.01 -5.77
CA GLU A 43 -10.56 -19.13 -5.88
C GLU A 43 -10.99 -19.29 -7.35
N GLY A 44 -11.48 -20.48 -7.72
CA GLY A 44 -11.94 -20.76 -9.08
C GLY A 44 -11.31 -22.00 -9.66
N PHE A 45 -10.75 -21.87 -10.86
CA PHE A 45 -10.16 -22.97 -11.62
C PHE A 45 -8.70 -23.18 -11.22
N ILE A 46 -8.27 -24.45 -11.25
CA ILE A 46 -6.86 -24.82 -11.15
C ILE A 46 -6.39 -25.16 -12.57
N TYR A 47 -5.27 -24.57 -12.99
CA TYR A 47 -4.64 -24.85 -14.27
C TYR A 47 -3.14 -25.00 -14.10
N PHE A 48 -2.54 -25.97 -14.77
CA PHE A 48 -1.09 -26.10 -14.82
C PHE A 48 -0.55 -25.50 -16.12
N ASN A 49 0.26 -24.46 -16.00
CA ASN A 49 0.94 -23.85 -17.14
C ASN A 49 2.28 -24.55 -17.35
N GLU A 50 2.34 -25.45 -18.34
CA GLU A 50 3.51 -26.29 -18.59
C GLU A 50 4.75 -25.51 -19.03
N ALA A 51 4.57 -24.38 -19.72
CA ALA A 51 5.67 -23.53 -20.20
C ALA A 51 6.33 -22.76 -19.05
N LYS A 52 5.53 -22.27 -18.10
CA LYS A 52 6.01 -21.53 -16.92
C LYS A 52 6.34 -22.44 -15.73
N LYS A 53 5.95 -23.72 -15.78
CA LYS A 53 6.04 -24.67 -14.66
C LYS A 53 5.36 -24.14 -13.39
N VAL A 54 4.18 -23.55 -13.54
CA VAL A 54 3.38 -23.03 -12.42
C VAL A 54 1.99 -23.64 -12.36
N TYR A 55 1.51 -23.94 -11.17
CA TYR A 55 0.08 -24.15 -10.91
C TYR A 55 -0.58 -22.80 -10.67
N GLN A 56 -1.69 -22.53 -11.34
CA GLN A 56 -2.43 -21.28 -11.26
C GLN A 56 -3.82 -21.52 -10.67
N ILE A 57 -4.27 -20.61 -9.80
CA ILE A 57 -5.63 -20.57 -9.25
C ILE A 57 -6.24 -19.21 -9.51
N GLY A 58 -7.39 -19.18 -10.18
CA GLY A 58 -8.14 -17.97 -10.47
C GLY A 58 -9.34 -18.19 -11.37
N THR A 59 -9.95 -17.09 -11.83
CA THR A 59 -11.02 -17.16 -12.84
C THR A 59 -10.46 -17.63 -14.17
N LYS A 60 -11.31 -18.22 -15.01
CA LYS A 60 -10.90 -18.71 -16.33
C LYS A 60 -10.34 -17.57 -17.18
N GLU A 61 -10.96 -16.40 -17.10
CA GLU A 61 -10.58 -15.20 -17.83
C GLU A 61 -9.21 -14.71 -17.38
N LYS A 62 -8.98 -14.58 -16.06
CA LYS A 62 -7.71 -14.12 -15.49
C LYS A 62 -6.55 -15.10 -15.74
N ILE A 63 -6.80 -16.41 -15.69
CA ILE A 63 -5.78 -17.43 -16.03
C ILE A 63 -5.35 -17.28 -17.49
N ASN A 64 -6.30 -17.07 -18.40
CA ASN A 64 -6.01 -16.91 -19.83
C ASN A 64 -5.43 -15.52 -20.17
N GLN A 65 -5.81 -14.49 -19.41
CA GLN A 65 -5.39 -13.10 -19.60
C GLN A 65 -5.01 -12.50 -18.23
N PRO A 66 -3.74 -12.67 -17.80
CA PRO A 66 -3.28 -12.24 -16.48
C PRO A 66 -3.43 -10.75 -16.18
N ASN A 67 -3.58 -9.91 -17.19
CA ASN A 67 -3.75 -8.46 -17.02
C ASN A 67 -5.18 -8.04 -16.67
N LEU A 68 -6.18 -8.94 -16.76
CA LEU A 68 -7.55 -8.62 -16.36
C LEU A 68 -7.67 -8.41 -14.85
N ALA A 69 -8.75 -7.76 -14.41
CA ALA A 69 -9.02 -7.58 -12.99
C ALA A 69 -9.26 -8.91 -12.28
N GLY A 70 -8.95 -8.96 -10.99
CA GLY A 70 -9.18 -10.08 -10.09
C GLY A 70 -7.90 -10.82 -9.70
N ASN A 71 -8.03 -11.68 -8.69
CA ASN A 71 -6.88 -12.32 -8.10
C ASN A 71 -6.44 -13.57 -8.88
N LEU A 72 -5.12 -13.71 -9.09
CA LEU A 72 -4.48 -14.91 -9.61
C LEU A 72 -3.38 -15.33 -8.64
N VAL A 73 -3.37 -16.59 -8.22
CA VAL A 73 -2.30 -17.14 -7.37
C VAL A 73 -1.57 -18.22 -8.14
N GLU A 74 -0.24 -18.15 -8.16
CA GLU A 74 0.61 -19.11 -8.86
C GLU A 74 1.61 -19.74 -7.90
N LEU A 75 1.83 -21.05 -8.02
CA LEU A 75 2.90 -21.77 -7.33
C LEU A 75 3.86 -22.33 -8.36
N ASN A 76 5.11 -21.87 -8.34
CA ASN A 76 6.17 -22.40 -9.19
C ASN A 76 6.68 -23.75 -8.66
N THR A 77 6.75 -24.76 -9.52
CA THR A 77 7.16 -26.11 -9.13
C THR A 77 8.67 -26.30 -9.01
N GLU A 78 9.46 -25.36 -9.51
CA GLU A 78 10.93 -25.40 -9.49
C GLU A 78 11.50 -24.46 -8.41
N SER A 79 11.09 -23.19 -8.39
CA SER A 79 11.58 -22.23 -7.38
C SER A 79 10.84 -22.34 -6.04
N CYS A 80 9.71 -23.06 -6.00
CA CYS A 80 8.78 -23.10 -4.88
C CYS A 80 8.22 -21.72 -4.49
N GLU A 81 8.35 -20.71 -5.35
CA GLU A 81 7.78 -19.38 -5.09
C GLU A 81 6.27 -19.39 -5.27
N LEU A 82 5.59 -18.81 -4.28
CA LEU A 82 4.17 -18.55 -4.32
C LEU A 82 3.94 -17.09 -4.66
N THR A 83 3.29 -16.81 -5.78
CA THR A 83 2.95 -15.45 -6.20
C THR A 83 1.45 -15.22 -6.14
N GLY A 84 1.06 -13.99 -5.83
CA GLY A 84 -0.31 -13.52 -5.93
C GLY A 84 -0.33 -12.22 -6.73
N ASP A 85 -1.27 -12.12 -7.65
CA ASP A 85 -1.50 -10.97 -8.52
C ASP A 85 -2.91 -10.43 -8.25
N GLY A 86 -3.05 -9.16 -7.86
CA GLY A 86 -4.35 -8.52 -7.69
C GLY A 86 -4.37 -7.51 -6.54
N LYS A 87 -5.51 -7.44 -5.83
CA LYS A 87 -5.68 -6.60 -4.64
C LYS A 87 -5.06 -7.28 -3.43
N ILE A 88 -4.22 -6.56 -2.70
CA ILE A 88 -3.53 -7.03 -1.50
C ILE A 88 -4.13 -6.28 -0.31
N ASP A 89 -4.56 -7.03 0.70
CA ASP A 89 -5.03 -6.48 1.96
C ASP A 89 -3.97 -6.72 3.02
N PHE A 90 -3.37 -5.65 3.55
CA PHE A 90 -2.39 -5.77 4.63
C PHE A 90 -2.98 -6.32 5.94
N GLN A 91 -4.30 -6.56 6.01
CA GLN A 91 -5.03 -7.02 7.20
C GLN A 91 -4.82 -6.05 8.37
N GLY A 92 -4.77 -4.75 8.06
CA GLY A 92 -4.38 -3.67 8.96
C GLY A 92 -5.50 -3.23 9.91
N ASN A 93 -5.28 -3.22 11.22
CA ASN A 93 -6.19 -2.55 12.15
C ASN A 93 -5.81 -1.07 12.35
N LEU A 94 -6.05 -0.28 11.30
CA LEU A 94 -5.65 1.14 11.20
C LEU A 94 -6.81 2.12 11.49
N GLY A 95 -7.95 1.63 11.95
CA GLY A 95 -9.11 2.45 12.32
C GLY A 95 -9.76 3.12 11.12
N MET A 96 -9.64 4.46 11.01
CA MET A 96 -10.20 5.26 9.91
C MET A 96 -9.16 5.66 8.87
N LEU A 97 -7.92 5.16 8.99
CA LEU A 97 -6.90 5.29 7.95
C LEU A 97 -7.07 4.13 6.98
N GLY A 98 -7.38 4.46 5.72
CA GLY A 98 -7.50 3.51 4.62
C GLY A 98 -6.16 3.31 3.91
N VAL A 99 -5.82 2.05 3.66
CA VAL A 99 -4.71 1.66 2.77
C VAL A 99 -5.29 0.76 1.69
N SER A 100 -4.96 1.07 0.45
CA SER A 100 -5.30 0.26 -0.73
C SER A 100 -4.01 -0.16 -1.42
N GLN A 101 -3.84 -1.45 -1.65
CA GLN A 101 -2.65 -1.99 -2.32
C GLN A 101 -3.08 -2.85 -3.50
N VAL A 102 -2.49 -2.60 -4.66
CA VAL A 102 -2.71 -3.39 -5.88
C VAL A 102 -1.36 -3.72 -6.47
N GLY A 103 -1.12 -4.99 -6.79
CA GLY A 103 0.17 -5.39 -7.33
C GLY A 103 0.40 -6.88 -7.27
N ASN A 104 1.67 -7.23 -7.14
CA ASN A 104 2.14 -8.59 -7.00
C ASN A 104 2.72 -8.77 -5.61
N ILE A 105 2.34 -9.83 -4.92
CA ILE A 105 3.00 -10.31 -3.72
C ILE A 105 3.69 -11.63 -4.03
N THR A 106 4.92 -11.79 -3.58
CA THR A 106 5.71 -13.01 -3.72
C THR A 106 6.09 -13.48 -2.33
N TYR A 107 5.90 -14.77 -2.07
CA TYR A 107 6.40 -15.45 -0.89
C TYR A 107 7.37 -16.55 -1.31
N ASN A 108 8.62 -16.43 -0.84
CA ASN A 108 9.63 -17.44 -1.06
C ASN A 108 9.54 -18.50 0.05
N THR A 109 9.17 -19.73 -0.29
CA THR A 109 8.98 -20.79 0.72
C THR A 109 10.29 -21.34 1.29
N ILE A 110 11.44 -20.98 0.72
CA ILE A 110 12.77 -21.41 1.16
C ILE A 110 13.31 -20.42 2.18
N THR A 111 13.27 -19.12 1.89
CA THR A 111 13.76 -18.06 2.78
C THR A 111 12.70 -17.57 3.77
N ASN A 112 11.43 -17.90 3.54
CA ASN A 112 10.25 -17.38 4.26
C ASN A 112 10.03 -15.86 4.12
N GLU A 113 10.57 -15.26 3.06
CA GLU A 113 10.45 -13.82 2.83
C GLU A 113 9.22 -13.48 1.98
N SER A 114 8.55 -12.37 2.33
CA SER A 114 7.46 -11.79 1.53
C SER A 114 7.87 -10.44 0.95
N TYR A 115 7.60 -10.27 -0.34
CA TYR A 115 7.85 -9.05 -1.08
C TYR A 115 6.62 -8.62 -1.86
N ILE A 116 6.35 -7.31 -1.93
CA ILE A 116 5.25 -6.73 -2.70
C ILE A 116 5.81 -5.69 -3.67
N ASP A 117 5.34 -5.73 -4.91
CA ASP A 117 5.58 -4.71 -5.93
C ASP A 117 4.22 -4.23 -6.48
N GLY A 118 3.90 -2.96 -6.26
CA GLY A 118 2.56 -2.46 -6.53
C GLY A 118 2.37 -0.97 -6.36
N THR A 119 1.10 -0.56 -6.45
CA THR A 119 0.62 0.77 -6.10
C THR A 119 0.09 0.76 -4.67
N CYS A 120 0.26 1.87 -3.95
CA CYS A 120 -0.29 2.08 -2.62
C CYS A 120 -1.08 3.39 -2.55
N GLY A 121 -2.37 3.32 -2.24
CA GLY A 121 -3.20 4.48 -1.90
C GLY A 121 -3.40 4.59 -0.40
N ILE A 122 -3.10 5.74 0.19
CA ILE A 122 -3.23 6.03 1.62
C ILE A 122 -4.22 7.18 1.77
N ASP A 123 -5.26 6.97 2.57
CA ASP A 123 -6.33 7.94 2.75
C ASP A 123 -6.74 8.06 4.21
N PHE A 124 -6.95 9.29 4.66
CA PHE A 124 -7.41 9.60 6.02
C PHE A 124 -8.05 10.99 6.05
N PHE A 125 -8.87 11.23 7.06
CA PHE A 125 -9.52 12.53 7.24
C PHE A 125 -8.48 13.64 7.43
N PHE A 126 -8.42 14.57 6.47
CA PHE A 126 -7.38 15.58 6.41
C PHE A 126 -7.87 16.86 5.72
N ASP A 127 -7.30 18.00 6.10
CA ASP A 127 -7.66 19.30 5.52
C ASP A 127 -7.06 19.47 4.10
N ASP A 128 -7.90 19.86 3.13
CA ASP A 128 -7.50 19.98 1.73
C ASP A 128 -6.49 21.10 1.48
N ASN A 129 -6.47 22.16 2.30
CA ASN A 129 -5.47 23.22 2.20
C ASN A 129 -4.10 22.70 2.66
N LEU A 130 -4.05 21.92 3.75
CA LEU A 130 -2.82 21.24 4.18
C LEU A 130 -2.30 20.27 3.12
N ALA A 131 -3.17 19.45 2.52
CA ALA A 131 -2.81 18.57 1.42
C ALA A 131 -2.27 19.35 0.21
N LYS A 132 -2.85 20.52 -0.10
CA LYS A 132 -2.40 21.40 -1.18
C LYS A 132 -1.00 21.95 -0.94
N ILE A 133 -0.66 22.32 0.29
CA ILE A 133 0.67 22.83 0.65
C ILE A 133 1.72 21.76 0.35
N ILE A 134 1.52 20.54 0.85
CA ILE A 134 2.43 19.40 0.61
C ILE A 134 2.56 19.13 -0.90
N ALA A 135 1.45 18.98 -1.61
CA ALA A 135 1.47 18.71 -3.05
C ALA A 135 2.21 19.80 -3.83
N SER A 136 1.99 21.08 -3.49
CA SER A 136 2.65 22.22 -4.14
C SER A 136 4.16 22.24 -3.87
N LYS A 137 4.59 21.85 -2.67
CA LYS A 137 6.00 21.75 -2.30
C LYS A 137 6.71 20.68 -3.11
N ILE A 138 6.07 19.52 -3.30
CA ILE A 138 6.59 18.42 -4.11
C ILE A 138 6.66 18.80 -5.59
N GLN A 139 5.59 19.40 -6.14
CA GLN A 139 5.54 19.81 -7.55
C GLN A 139 6.62 20.84 -7.92
N LYS A 140 6.97 21.74 -6.99
CA LYS A 140 7.95 22.81 -7.20
C LYS A 140 9.40 22.38 -6.92
N SER A 141 9.60 21.26 -6.24
CA SER A 141 10.95 20.77 -5.94
C SER A 141 11.69 20.42 -7.23
N GLN A 142 12.94 20.88 -7.32
CA GLN A 142 13.86 20.54 -8.40
C GLN A 142 14.75 19.33 -8.05
N ASP A 143 14.74 18.90 -6.78
CA ASP A 143 15.55 17.80 -6.27
C ASP A 143 14.90 16.42 -6.49
N LEU A 144 13.63 16.40 -6.91
CA LEU A 144 12.86 15.17 -7.09
C LEU A 144 12.84 14.70 -8.54
N ASP A 145 13.17 13.42 -8.73
CA ASP A 145 13.11 12.77 -10.04
C ASP A 145 11.67 12.67 -10.54
N ALA A 146 11.49 12.81 -11.86
CA ALA A 146 10.20 12.58 -12.50
C ALA A 146 9.79 11.10 -12.41
N LEU A 147 8.52 10.87 -12.09
CA LEU A 147 7.93 9.53 -12.12
C LEU A 147 7.54 9.16 -13.56
N ASP A 148 8.17 8.12 -14.10
CA ASP A 148 7.75 7.50 -15.35
C ASP A 148 6.65 6.48 -15.06
N ILE A 149 5.40 6.92 -15.19
CA ILE A 149 4.21 6.11 -14.87
C ILE A 149 4.14 4.81 -15.68
N THR A 150 4.73 4.76 -16.88
CA THR A 150 4.72 3.57 -17.75
C THR A 150 5.57 2.42 -17.20
N LYS A 151 6.49 2.72 -16.26
CA LYS A 151 7.33 1.74 -15.57
C LYS A 151 6.76 1.29 -14.22
N THR A 152 5.55 1.73 -13.89
CA THR A 152 4.91 1.47 -12.60
C THR A 152 3.81 0.42 -12.72
N LYS A 153 3.20 0.04 -11.59
CA LYS A 153 2.04 -0.86 -11.56
C LYS A 153 0.71 -0.11 -11.72
N TYR A 154 0.73 1.16 -12.11
CA TYR A 154 -0.47 1.98 -12.17
C TYR A 154 -1.52 1.50 -13.17
N GLU A 155 -1.12 1.00 -14.33
CA GLU A 155 -2.04 0.38 -15.30
C GLU A 155 -2.88 -0.72 -14.64
N LYS A 156 -2.24 -1.55 -13.83
CA LYS A 156 -2.93 -2.62 -13.09
C LYS A 156 -3.91 -2.06 -12.06
N ALA A 157 -3.55 -1.00 -11.36
CA ALA A 157 -4.47 -0.33 -10.45
C ALA A 157 -5.70 0.25 -11.17
N ILE A 158 -5.53 0.79 -12.38
CA ILE A 158 -6.63 1.25 -13.22
C ILE A 158 -7.57 0.08 -13.55
N VAL A 159 -7.03 -1.05 -14.03
CA VAL A 159 -7.82 -2.23 -14.38
C VAL A 159 -8.57 -2.80 -13.17
N GLU A 160 -7.95 -2.80 -11.99
CA GLU A 160 -8.57 -3.30 -10.75
C GLU A 160 -9.63 -2.35 -10.16
N ALA A 161 -9.54 -1.06 -10.48
CA ALA A 161 -10.42 -0.02 -9.92
C ALA A 161 -11.65 0.23 -10.79
N LEU A 162 -11.55 0.09 -12.11
CA LEU A 162 -12.56 0.55 -13.05
C LEU A 162 -13.21 -0.59 -13.86
N PRO A 163 -14.43 -0.39 -14.36
CA PRO A 163 -14.97 -1.24 -15.42
C PRO A 163 -14.02 -1.27 -16.63
N GLN A 164 -13.89 -2.43 -17.27
CA GLN A 164 -12.91 -2.66 -18.34
C GLN A 164 -12.92 -1.59 -19.43
N ALA A 165 -14.10 -1.21 -19.93
CA ALA A 165 -14.22 -0.21 -21.00
C ALA A 165 -13.71 1.19 -20.60
N ASP A 166 -13.74 1.53 -19.31
CA ASP A 166 -13.23 2.82 -18.82
C ASP A 166 -11.75 2.73 -18.46
N ALA A 167 -11.29 1.57 -17.98
CA ALA A 167 -9.87 1.26 -17.82
C ALA A 167 -9.13 1.38 -19.16
N ASP A 168 -9.62 0.74 -20.21
CA ASP A 168 -9.00 0.74 -21.55
C ASP A 168 -8.84 2.17 -22.11
N LYS A 169 -9.87 3.01 -21.93
CA LYS A 169 -9.81 4.43 -22.33
C LYS A 169 -8.75 5.20 -21.55
N LEU A 170 -8.69 5.01 -20.24
CA LEU A 170 -7.77 5.75 -19.38
C LEU A 170 -6.31 5.35 -19.64
N ILE A 171 -6.07 4.05 -19.83
CA ILE A 171 -4.75 3.52 -20.19
C ILE A 171 -4.32 4.03 -21.56
N SER A 172 -5.22 4.04 -22.55
CA SER A 172 -4.93 4.62 -23.86
C SER A 172 -4.61 6.11 -23.77
N GLU A 173 -5.31 6.88 -22.94
CA GLU A 173 -5.02 8.29 -22.71
C GLU A 173 -3.64 8.48 -22.07
N LEU A 174 -3.33 7.71 -21.03
CA LEU A 174 -2.05 7.73 -20.34
C LEU A 174 -0.88 7.43 -21.29
N ASN A 175 -1.04 6.42 -22.14
CA ASN A 175 -0.01 6.00 -23.10
C ASN A 175 0.22 7.02 -24.23
N ILE A 176 -0.82 7.76 -24.64
CA ILE A 176 -0.71 8.77 -25.72
C ILE A 176 -0.19 10.10 -25.17
N GLN A 177 -0.68 10.53 -24.01
CA GLN A 177 -0.46 11.88 -23.49
C GLN A 177 0.64 11.94 -22.43
N GLY A 178 1.03 10.80 -21.84
CA GLY A 178 1.95 10.73 -20.70
C GLY A 178 1.36 11.25 -19.38
N GLN A 179 0.11 11.72 -19.41
CA GLN A 179 -0.62 12.29 -18.27
C GLN A 179 -2.12 11.99 -18.40
N LEU A 180 -2.84 12.12 -17.29
CA LEU A 180 -4.30 12.00 -17.28
C LEU A 180 -4.94 13.38 -17.39
N LYS A 181 -6.10 13.50 -18.05
CA LYS A 181 -6.91 14.73 -17.98
C LYS A 181 -7.65 14.84 -16.65
N LYS A 182 -8.04 13.68 -16.10
CA LYS A 182 -8.79 13.59 -14.86
C LYS A 182 -8.53 12.24 -14.19
N ILE A 183 -8.02 12.29 -12.97
CA ILE A 183 -7.86 11.11 -12.13
C ILE A 183 -9.27 10.59 -11.73
N PRO A 184 -9.60 9.30 -11.90
CA PRO A 184 -10.84 8.67 -11.42
C PRO A 184 -10.98 8.74 -9.90
N GLU A 185 -12.20 8.72 -9.36
CA GLU A 185 -12.44 8.87 -7.92
C GLU A 185 -11.82 7.72 -7.12
N GLU A 186 -11.87 6.52 -7.68
CA GLU A 186 -11.33 5.27 -7.14
C GLU A 186 -9.81 5.29 -6.98
N LEU A 187 -9.11 6.22 -7.64
CA LEU A 187 -7.65 6.39 -7.62
C LEU A 187 -7.21 7.70 -6.93
N ARG A 188 -8.13 8.39 -6.22
CA ARG A 188 -7.87 9.68 -5.55
C ARG A 188 -7.61 9.55 -4.05
N SER A 189 -6.67 8.70 -3.65
CA SER A 189 -6.21 8.70 -2.25
C SER A 189 -5.48 10.00 -1.89
N LEU A 190 -5.49 10.39 -0.61
CA LEU A 190 -4.74 11.56 -0.12
C LEU A 190 -3.26 11.51 -0.53
N PHE A 191 -2.64 10.34 -0.46
CA PHE A 191 -1.37 10.02 -1.11
C PHE A 191 -1.56 8.77 -1.96
N TYR A 192 -1.27 8.86 -3.25
CA TYR A 192 -1.34 7.72 -4.15
C TYR A 192 0.02 7.46 -4.81
N PHE A 193 0.65 6.39 -4.37
CA PHE A 193 1.93 5.92 -4.89
C PHE A 193 1.69 4.89 -5.99
N ALA A 194 2.15 5.18 -7.20
CA ALA A 194 2.09 4.25 -8.33
C ALA A 194 3.22 3.22 -8.29
N ASP A 195 4.30 3.52 -7.56
CA ASP A 195 5.43 2.62 -7.33
C ASP A 195 5.75 2.61 -5.83
N ALA A 196 5.30 1.55 -5.16
CA ALA A 196 5.53 1.27 -3.76
C ALA A 196 5.88 -0.22 -3.62
N LYS A 197 7.17 -0.49 -3.42
CA LYS A 197 7.71 -1.81 -3.17
C LYS A 197 7.80 -2.04 -1.66
N TRP A 198 7.42 -3.21 -1.17
CA TRP A 198 7.39 -3.53 0.26
C TRP A 198 8.09 -4.85 0.54
N ALA A 199 8.64 -4.98 1.73
CA ALA A 199 9.03 -6.26 2.31
C ALA A 199 8.36 -6.43 3.68
N TRP A 200 8.10 -7.68 4.04
CA TRP A 200 7.80 -8.04 5.43
C TRP A 200 9.10 -8.11 6.23
N ASN A 201 9.15 -7.40 7.35
CA ASN A 201 10.23 -7.45 8.31
C ASN A 201 9.75 -8.23 9.54
N GLU A 202 10.37 -9.38 9.82
CA GLU A 202 9.98 -10.24 10.94
C GLU A 202 10.37 -9.66 12.31
N GLU A 203 11.49 -8.95 12.41
CA GLU A 203 11.96 -8.36 13.67
C GLU A 203 11.05 -7.23 14.13
N ASP A 204 10.64 -6.38 13.18
CA ASP A 204 9.75 -5.25 13.45
C ASP A 204 8.26 -5.63 13.45
N GLU A 205 7.94 -6.85 12.99
CA GLU A 205 6.58 -7.32 12.67
C GLU A 205 5.83 -6.33 11.77
N ALA A 206 6.46 -5.90 10.68
CA ALA A 206 5.97 -4.78 9.87
C ALA A 206 6.13 -4.98 8.36
N PHE A 207 5.17 -4.44 7.59
CA PHE A 207 5.41 -4.18 6.17
C PHE A 207 6.12 -2.85 6.01
N GLN A 208 7.29 -2.84 5.37
CA GLN A 208 8.13 -1.66 5.19
C GLN A 208 8.41 -1.44 3.72
N THR A 209 8.30 -0.20 3.23
CA THR A 209 8.63 0.10 1.84
C THR A 209 10.13 0.04 1.59
N LEU A 210 10.51 -0.25 0.35
CA LEU A 210 11.90 -0.31 -0.10
C LEU A 210 12.15 0.74 -1.18
N GLY A 211 13.25 1.49 -1.04
CA GLY A 211 13.66 2.51 -2.01
C GLY A 211 12.75 3.73 -2.05
N LYS A 212 12.88 4.53 -3.12
CA LYS A 212 12.07 5.74 -3.33
C LYS A 212 10.61 5.39 -3.62
N LEU A 213 9.71 6.27 -3.20
CA LEU A 213 8.27 6.14 -3.40
C LEU A 213 7.81 6.95 -4.62
N GLY A 214 7.21 6.30 -5.60
CA GLY A 214 6.69 6.97 -6.81
C GLY A 214 5.32 7.59 -6.56
N LEU A 215 5.28 8.84 -6.07
CA LEU A 215 4.05 9.57 -5.80
C LEU A 215 3.44 10.11 -7.09
N MET A 216 2.30 9.55 -7.49
CA MET A 216 1.58 9.97 -8.68
C MET A 216 0.67 11.16 -8.39
N ASN A 217 -0.17 11.07 -7.37
CA ASN A 217 -1.14 12.12 -7.05
C ASN A 217 -1.41 12.24 -5.54
N MET A 218 -1.91 13.41 -5.17
CA MET A 218 -2.45 13.70 -3.85
C MET A 218 -3.89 14.20 -3.98
N GLY A 219 -4.84 13.32 -3.70
CA GLY A 219 -6.25 13.50 -4.06
C GLY A 219 -6.38 13.76 -5.56
N LYS A 220 -6.95 14.91 -5.93
CA LYS A 220 -7.13 15.34 -7.32
C LYS A 220 -5.90 16.01 -7.95
N ARG A 221 -4.81 16.21 -7.20
CA ARG A 221 -3.63 16.96 -7.65
C ARG A 221 -2.59 16.00 -8.18
N GLU A 222 -2.18 16.19 -9.42
CA GLU A 222 -1.10 15.42 -10.05
C GLU A 222 0.26 15.84 -9.52
N VAL A 223 1.15 14.90 -9.29
CA VAL A 223 2.48 15.14 -8.71
C VAL A 223 3.57 14.54 -9.61
N PHE A 224 3.48 13.24 -9.91
CA PHE A 224 4.43 12.50 -10.75
C PHE A 224 5.90 12.70 -10.35
N ARG A 225 6.23 12.41 -9.08
CA ARG A 225 7.60 12.51 -8.55
C ARG A 225 7.97 11.29 -7.73
N TYR A 226 9.22 10.87 -7.82
CA TYR A 226 9.81 9.99 -6.82
C TYR A 226 10.24 10.80 -5.61
N VAL A 227 9.87 10.34 -4.41
CA VAL A 227 10.17 10.99 -3.14
C VAL A 227 11.03 10.05 -2.28
N LYS A 228 12.11 10.56 -1.68
CA LYS A 228 12.87 9.80 -0.65
C LYS A 228 11.95 9.65 0.55
N GLY A 229 11.74 8.43 1.03
CA GLY A 229 10.78 8.21 2.10
C GLY A 229 10.61 6.75 2.45
N LYS A 230 9.83 6.51 3.49
CA LYS A 230 9.53 5.18 4.01
C LYS A 230 8.09 5.15 4.51
N ILE A 231 7.36 4.10 4.19
CA ILE A 231 6.07 3.81 4.80
C ILE A 231 6.20 2.49 5.53
N GLU A 232 5.61 2.43 6.72
CA GLU A 232 5.58 1.25 7.56
C GLU A 232 4.16 1.00 8.08
N ILE A 233 3.71 -0.26 8.00
CA ILE A 233 2.53 -0.76 8.69
C ILE A 233 2.99 -1.82 9.68
N GLN A 234 3.13 -1.42 10.94
CA GLN A 234 3.58 -2.30 12.01
C GLN A 234 2.39 -3.01 12.67
N LYS A 235 2.46 -4.33 12.72
CA LYS A 235 1.45 -5.17 13.38
C LYS A 235 1.53 -5.07 14.89
N LYS A 236 0.38 -4.93 15.53
CA LYS A 236 0.25 -4.96 16.99
C LYS A 236 -1.02 -5.70 17.38
N ARG A 237 -1.02 -6.25 18.60
CA ARG A 237 -2.15 -7.03 19.15
C ARG A 237 -3.49 -6.29 19.17
N SER A 238 -3.48 -4.95 19.29
CA SER A 238 -4.72 -4.17 19.42
C SER A 238 -4.92 -3.23 18.25
N PHE A 239 -3.99 -2.32 17.99
CA PHE A 239 -4.07 -1.36 16.90
C PHE A 239 -2.72 -1.28 16.22
N ASP A 240 -2.73 -1.52 14.92
CA ASP A 240 -1.53 -1.40 14.10
C ASP A 240 -1.07 0.06 14.10
N VAL A 241 0.23 0.24 13.91
CA VAL A 241 0.85 1.57 13.82
C VAL A 241 1.23 1.81 12.37
N PHE A 242 0.76 2.94 11.84
CA PHE A 242 1.16 3.42 10.53
C PHE A 242 2.21 4.51 10.71
N ASN A 243 3.33 4.41 10.00
CA ASN A 243 4.33 5.47 9.91
C ASN A 243 4.57 5.81 8.44
N MET A 244 4.75 7.10 8.13
CA MET A 244 5.17 7.55 6.82
C MET A 244 6.10 8.75 6.95
N TYR A 245 7.31 8.61 6.42
CA TYR A 245 8.30 9.67 6.27
C TYR A 245 8.44 10.02 4.79
N LEU A 246 8.40 11.32 4.47
CA LEU A 246 8.62 11.86 3.13
C LEU A 246 9.60 13.03 3.21
N GLU A 247 10.67 12.95 2.45
CA GLU A 247 11.67 14.00 2.32
C GLU A 247 11.63 14.59 0.91
N ILE A 248 11.29 15.88 0.83
CA ILE A 248 11.01 16.56 -0.44
C ILE A 248 12.28 17.22 -1.00
N GLU A 249 13.09 17.78 -0.10
CA GLU A 249 14.38 18.42 -0.36
C GLU A 249 15.11 18.54 1.00
N PRO A 250 16.44 18.75 1.01
CA PRO A 250 17.18 18.97 2.24
C PRO A 250 16.53 20.07 3.10
N GLY A 251 16.08 19.70 4.31
CA GLY A 251 15.43 20.61 5.24
C GLY A 251 13.91 20.76 5.09
N THR A 252 13.27 20.13 4.09
CA THR A 252 11.80 20.02 3.99
C THR A 252 11.37 18.56 4.00
N TRP A 253 10.77 18.12 5.11
CA TRP A 253 10.27 16.77 5.28
C TRP A 253 8.97 16.73 6.08
N TYR A 254 8.23 15.64 5.94
CA TYR A 254 6.99 15.37 6.67
C TYR A 254 7.03 13.95 7.25
N TYR A 255 6.60 13.81 8.49
CA TYR A 255 6.44 12.55 9.18
C TYR A 255 5.02 12.44 9.74
N PHE A 256 4.38 11.32 9.45
CA PHE A 256 3.04 10.98 9.87
C PHE A 256 3.09 9.68 10.67
N GLU A 257 2.55 9.68 11.89
CA GLU A 257 2.34 8.47 12.67
C GLU A 257 0.86 8.37 13.03
N SER A 258 0.18 7.30 12.62
CA SER A 258 -1.17 7.00 13.07
C SER A 258 -1.18 5.84 14.04
N LYS A 259 -1.76 6.07 15.22
CA LYS A 259 -1.96 5.04 16.24
C LYS A 259 -3.28 5.27 16.96
N ASN A 260 -4.12 4.24 17.01
CA ASN A 260 -5.39 4.26 17.74
C ASN A 260 -6.27 5.49 17.41
N GLY A 261 -6.40 5.81 16.12
CA GLY A 261 -7.21 6.93 15.65
C GLY A 261 -6.59 8.32 15.84
N ILE A 262 -5.34 8.43 16.33
CA ILE A 262 -4.63 9.70 16.44
C ILE A 262 -3.50 9.72 15.41
N MET A 263 -3.55 10.70 14.51
CA MET A 263 -2.48 11.02 13.56
C MET A 263 -1.59 12.13 14.13
N SER A 264 -0.37 11.78 14.51
CA SER A 264 0.68 12.73 14.88
C SER A 264 1.41 13.17 13.61
N ILE A 265 1.54 14.48 13.42
CA ILE A 265 2.27 15.07 12.29
C ILE A 265 3.49 15.79 12.87
N ILE A 266 4.65 15.57 12.26
CA ILE A 266 5.91 16.25 12.56
C ILE A 266 6.50 16.70 11.23
N THR A 267 6.93 17.95 11.12
CA THR A 267 7.49 18.47 9.88
C THR A 267 8.44 19.63 10.16
N SER A 268 9.36 19.88 9.23
CA SER A 268 10.18 21.09 9.19
C SER A 268 9.53 22.25 8.42
N ASP A 269 8.42 22.02 7.72
CA ASP A 269 7.76 23.01 6.87
C ASP A 269 6.98 24.04 7.69
N LYS A 270 7.50 25.27 7.73
CA LYS A 270 6.89 26.40 8.46
C LYS A 270 5.56 26.85 7.87
N GLU A 271 5.39 26.79 6.54
CA GLU A 271 4.13 27.15 5.89
C GLU A 271 3.02 26.19 6.33
N PHE A 272 3.32 24.89 6.29
CA PHE A 272 2.42 23.86 6.79
C PHE A 272 2.12 24.02 8.28
N ILE A 273 3.12 24.28 9.13
CA ILE A 273 2.93 24.45 10.58
C ILE A 273 1.97 25.61 10.86
N THR A 274 2.16 26.77 10.22
CA THR A 274 1.28 27.93 10.37
C THR A 274 -0.13 27.60 9.90
N ALA A 275 -0.28 27.02 8.71
CA ALA A 275 -1.58 26.64 8.18
C ALA A 275 -2.31 25.64 9.08
N LEU A 276 -1.59 24.64 9.61
CA LEU A 276 -2.16 23.65 10.52
C LEU A 276 -2.62 24.31 11.83
N ALA A 277 -1.88 25.28 12.37
CA ALA A 277 -2.26 26.01 13.57
C ALA A 277 -3.60 26.76 13.41
N GLU A 278 -3.91 27.24 12.20
CA GLU A 278 -5.15 27.95 11.88
C GLU A 278 -6.37 27.04 11.66
N VAL A 279 -6.17 25.75 11.40
CA VAL A 279 -7.28 24.79 11.25
C VAL A 279 -8.03 24.66 12.57
N LYS A 280 -9.34 24.88 12.60
CA LYS A 280 -10.14 24.77 13.83
C LYS A 280 -10.19 23.32 14.35
N ASP A 281 -10.30 23.14 15.67
CA ASP A 281 -10.28 21.81 16.32
C ASP A 281 -11.37 20.85 15.79
N ASP A 282 -12.57 21.35 15.50
CA ASP A 282 -13.68 20.58 14.93
C ASP A 282 -13.39 20.09 13.50
N LYS A 283 -12.50 20.79 12.78
CA LYS A 283 -12.02 20.39 11.44
C LYS A 283 -10.84 19.42 11.49
N ARG A 284 -10.25 19.19 12.67
CA ARG A 284 -9.16 18.21 12.86
C ARG A 284 -9.64 16.87 13.40
N ARG A 285 -10.96 16.71 13.60
CA ARG A 285 -11.56 15.54 14.23
C ARG A 285 -12.74 15.03 13.42
N THR A 286 -12.90 13.72 13.36
CA THR A 286 -14.07 13.07 12.77
C THR A 286 -14.47 11.84 13.57
N LYS A 287 -15.72 11.40 13.37
CA LYS A 287 -16.27 10.19 13.96
C LYS A 287 -16.72 9.26 12.84
N GLY A 288 -16.32 8.00 12.92
CA GLY A 288 -16.73 6.94 12.00
C GLY A 288 -17.86 6.08 12.55
N GLY A 289 -18.17 5.01 11.83
CA GLY A 289 -19.09 3.97 12.30
C GLY A 289 -18.54 3.23 13.53
N LYS A 290 -19.42 2.52 14.25
CA LYS A 290 -19.06 1.65 15.39
C LYS A 290 -18.21 2.34 16.47
N GLY A 291 -18.40 3.66 16.67
CA GLY A 291 -17.69 4.42 17.71
C GLY A 291 -16.24 4.79 17.37
N GLN A 292 -15.77 4.53 16.14
CA GLN A 292 -14.45 4.96 15.69
C GLN A 292 -14.32 6.49 15.75
N LYS A 293 -13.14 6.96 16.15
CA LYS A 293 -12.79 8.38 16.15
C LYS A 293 -11.46 8.53 15.46
N PHE A 294 -11.31 9.62 14.74
CA PHE A 294 -10.05 10.01 14.15
C PHE A 294 -9.77 11.48 14.42
N SER A 295 -8.51 11.78 14.71
CA SER A 295 -8.05 13.16 14.84
C SER A 295 -6.59 13.28 14.41
N TYR A 296 -6.20 14.44 13.88
CA TYR A 296 -4.80 14.73 13.62
C TYR A 296 -4.31 15.94 14.40
N MET A 297 -3.03 15.92 14.79
CA MET A 297 -2.40 16.98 15.57
C MET A 297 -0.92 17.14 15.25
N MET A 298 -0.43 18.36 15.44
CA MET A 298 0.99 18.68 15.35
C MET A 298 1.74 18.24 16.62
N VAL A 299 2.94 17.68 16.47
CA VAL A 299 3.82 17.27 17.57
C VAL A 299 5.18 17.97 17.47
N ALA A 300 5.49 18.88 18.38
CA ALA A 300 6.67 19.76 18.28
C ALA A 300 8.02 19.04 18.40
N SER A 301 8.06 17.90 19.09
CA SER A 301 9.30 17.14 19.26
C SER A 301 9.57 16.26 18.05
N ASN A 302 10.79 16.35 17.51
CA ASN A 302 11.24 15.49 16.41
C ASN A 302 11.58 14.06 16.84
N LYS A 303 11.48 13.73 18.14
CA LYS A 303 11.93 12.43 18.68
C LYS A 303 11.34 11.23 17.92
N LYS A 304 10.01 11.19 17.72
CA LYS A 304 9.36 10.07 17.00
C LYS A 304 9.87 9.92 15.57
N LYS A 305 10.05 11.05 14.87
CA LYS A 305 10.61 11.04 13.52
C LYS A 305 12.03 10.50 13.53
N ASN A 306 12.89 11.00 14.42
CA ASN A 306 14.29 10.58 14.53
C ASN A 306 14.38 9.08 14.87
N ASP A 307 13.69 8.64 15.92
CA ASP A 307 13.65 7.23 16.33
C ASP A 307 13.16 6.31 15.18
N PHE A 308 12.31 6.82 14.27
CA PHE A 308 11.85 6.07 13.09
C PHE A 308 12.91 6.01 11.98
N ILE A 309 13.52 7.14 11.60
CA ILE A 309 14.51 7.17 10.52
C ILE A 309 15.80 6.45 10.89
N ASP A 310 16.20 6.48 12.17
CA ASP A 310 17.42 5.83 12.68
C ASP A 310 17.37 4.29 12.55
N ARG A 311 16.22 3.71 12.19
CA ARG A 311 16.03 2.28 11.90
C ARG A 311 16.38 1.90 10.46
N PHE A 312 16.61 2.89 9.59
CA PHE A 312 16.66 2.71 8.14
C PHE A 312 17.89 3.40 7.54
N ASP A 313 18.95 2.62 7.34
CA ASP A 313 20.20 3.11 6.73
C ASP A 313 20.00 3.72 5.33
N ASP A 314 18.92 3.35 4.62
CA ASP A 314 18.57 3.91 3.30
C ASP A 314 17.97 5.33 3.37
N LEU A 315 17.70 5.84 4.59
CA LEU A 315 17.20 7.19 4.83
C LEU A 315 18.26 8.18 5.32
N ASP A 316 19.44 7.72 5.69
CA ASP A 316 20.57 8.58 6.03
C ASP A 316 21.18 9.30 4.81
#